data_AF-A0A7Y4S6B5-F1
#
_entry.id   AF-A0A7Y4S6B5-F1
#
_cell.length_a   1.000
_cell.length_b   1.000
_cell.length_c   1.000
_cell.angle_alpha   90.00
_cell.angle_beta   90.00
_cell.angle_gamma   90.00
#
_symmetry.space_group_name_H-M   'P 1'
#
loop_
_entity.id
_entity.type
_entity.pdbx_description
1 polymer ?
#
loop_
_entity_poly.entity_id
_entity_poly.type
_entity_poly.pdbx_seq_one_letter_code
_entity_poly.pdbx_strand_id
1 'polypeptide(L)'
;MPPLELKEWITLIKDGLLGVAALVTTVIAIYGARVWKRELAGKEIYAATKNLVKESHLLSKATTKARQPIQDYERKAFSEEEFKHTTKSERWRLSEADAYRKRIDDLSLAIDRYQSALLEVRVLVGSKVYLGFLPFGRLVTEVIHRIGNYIVVIQDYSQTVLPDSPEVLEAQQELYPSDNLDDELTQKIGDAREEGEKCLLSFLHRTSIRG
;
A
#
# COMPACT_ATOMS: atom_id res chain seq x y z
N MET A 1 -39.19 19.37 -66.95
CA MET A 1 -39.15 18.35 -65.88
C MET A 1 -38.03 17.38 -66.22
N PRO A 2 -37.13 17.02 -65.29
CA PRO A 2 -36.09 16.05 -65.59
C PRO A 2 -36.71 14.70 -65.98
N PRO A 3 -36.09 13.95 -66.91
CA PRO A 3 -36.57 12.62 -67.31
C PRO A 3 -36.73 11.69 -66.10
N LEU A 4 -37.74 10.82 -66.12
CA LEU A 4 -38.04 9.89 -65.03
C LEU A 4 -36.82 9.00 -64.71
N GLU A 5 -36.13 8.53 -65.74
CA GLU A 5 -34.92 7.71 -65.63
C GLU A 5 -33.78 8.44 -64.89
N LEU A 6 -33.63 9.74 -65.11
CA LEU A 6 -32.62 10.55 -64.42
C LEU A 6 -32.90 10.66 -62.91
N LYS A 7 -34.18 10.72 -62.52
CA LYS A 7 -34.56 10.71 -61.09
C LYS A 7 -34.24 9.37 -60.43
N GLU A 8 -34.49 8.25 -61.12
CA GLU A 8 -34.23 6.90 -60.60
C GLU A 8 -32.73 6.65 -60.38
N TRP A 9 -31.88 7.07 -61.33
CA TRP A 9 -30.44 7.01 -61.19
C TRP A 9 -29.93 7.85 -60.01
N ILE A 10 -30.47 9.06 -59.82
CA ILE A 10 -30.11 9.92 -58.68
C ILE A 10 -30.49 9.28 -57.35
N THR A 11 -31.67 8.67 -57.26
CA THR A 11 -32.09 7.95 -56.04
C THR A 11 -31.19 6.76 -55.75
N LEU A 12 -30.82 5.97 -56.76
CA LEU A 12 -29.97 4.80 -56.59
C LEU A 12 -28.55 5.17 -56.13
N ILE A 13 -27.98 6.24 -56.68
CA ILE A 13 -26.68 6.77 -56.24
C ILE A 13 -26.74 7.29 -54.80
N LYS A 14 -27.82 8.02 -54.45
CA LYS A 14 -28.03 8.54 -53.09
C LYS A 14 -28.11 7.40 -52.08
N ASP A 15 -28.86 6.35 -52.38
CA ASP A 15 -29.03 5.21 -51.48
C ASP A 15 -27.72 4.41 -51.35
N GLY A 16 -26.95 4.29 -52.44
CA GLY A 16 -25.60 3.73 -52.40
C GLY A 16 -24.65 4.52 -51.48
N LEU A 17 -24.62 5.85 -51.62
CA LEU A 17 -23.85 6.74 -50.73
C LEU A 17 -24.29 6.63 -49.28
N LEU A 18 -25.61 6.55 -49.03
CA LEU A 18 -26.16 6.39 -47.68
C LEU A 18 -25.73 5.04 -47.07
N GLY A 19 -25.73 3.97 -47.86
CA GLY A 19 -25.25 2.65 -47.46
C GLY A 19 -23.77 2.65 -47.08
N VAL A 20 -22.92 3.30 -47.89
CA VAL A 20 -21.48 3.45 -47.60
C VAL A 20 -21.26 4.28 -46.32
N ALA A 21 -21.99 5.38 -46.14
CA ALA A 21 -21.91 6.21 -44.94
C ALA A 21 -22.32 5.43 -43.67
N ALA A 22 -23.38 4.62 -43.76
CA ALA A 22 -23.81 3.75 -42.66
C ALA A 22 -22.76 2.69 -42.31
N LEU A 23 -22.10 2.12 -43.33
CA LEU A 23 -21.03 1.12 -43.14
C LEU A 23 -19.80 1.74 -42.45
N VAL A 24 -19.35 2.91 -42.92
CA VAL A 24 -18.25 3.67 -42.29
C VAL A 24 -18.58 4.02 -40.85
N THR A 25 -19.79 4.51 -40.58
CA THR A 25 -20.25 4.86 -39.23
C THR A 25 -20.24 3.64 -38.30
N THR A 26 -20.69 2.48 -38.81
CA THR A 26 -20.67 1.21 -38.06
C THR A 26 -19.26 0.79 -37.70
N VAL A 27 -18.32 0.89 -38.64
CA VAL A 27 -16.90 0.58 -38.40
C VAL A 27 -16.31 1.52 -37.34
N ILE A 28 -16.54 2.83 -37.45
CA ILE A 28 -16.08 3.82 -36.47
C ILE A 28 -16.68 3.52 -35.09
N ALA A 29 -17.97 3.17 -35.00
CA ALA A 29 -18.60 2.83 -33.74
C ALA A 29 -17.97 1.60 -33.07
N ILE A 30 -17.67 0.55 -33.84
CA ILE A 30 -17.01 -0.67 -33.32
C ILE A 30 -15.60 -0.35 -32.82
N TYR A 31 -14.80 0.39 -33.59
CA TYR A 31 -13.46 0.79 -33.16
C TYR A 31 -13.50 1.73 -31.96
N GLY A 32 -14.41 2.70 -31.95
CA GLY A 32 -14.63 3.61 -30.83
C GLY A 32 -14.98 2.85 -29.55
N ALA A 33 -15.88 1.87 -29.62
CA ALA A 33 -16.24 1.03 -28.47
C ALA A 33 -15.05 0.20 -27.95
N ARG A 34 -14.22 -0.36 -28.84
CA ARG A 34 -13.01 -1.11 -28.45
C ARG A 34 -11.97 -0.22 -27.78
N VAL A 35 -11.68 0.94 -28.37
CA VAL A 35 -10.75 1.92 -27.80
C VAL A 35 -11.24 2.41 -26.45
N TRP A 36 -12.54 2.73 -26.34
CA TRP A 36 -13.15 3.19 -25.10
C TRP A 36 -13.05 2.14 -23.98
N LYS A 37 -13.32 0.86 -24.29
CA LYS A 37 -13.15 -0.24 -23.33
C LYS A 37 -11.70 -0.36 -22.86
N ARG A 38 -10.73 -0.22 -23.77
CA ARG A 38 -9.30 -0.26 -23.44
C ARG A 38 -8.89 0.91 -22.55
N GLU A 39 -9.35 2.11 -22.87
CA GLU A 39 -9.08 3.30 -22.06
C GLU A 39 -9.67 3.21 -20.65
N LEU A 40 -10.88 2.66 -20.52
CA LEU A 40 -11.51 2.41 -19.22
C LEU A 40 -10.66 1.47 -18.36
N ALA A 41 -10.28 0.31 -18.91
CA ALA A 41 -9.41 -0.64 -18.21
C ALA A 41 -8.05 -0.03 -17.86
N GLY A 42 -7.44 0.73 -18.77
CA GLY A 42 -6.16 1.41 -18.52
C GLY A 42 -6.25 2.45 -17.39
N LYS A 43 -7.34 3.21 -17.31
CA LYS A 43 -7.58 4.18 -16.22
C LYS A 43 -7.71 3.48 -14.86
N GLU A 44 -8.43 2.37 -14.81
CA GLU A 44 -8.63 1.58 -13.60
C GLU A 44 -7.30 0.98 -13.11
N ILE A 45 -6.53 0.36 -14.02
CA ILE A 45 -5.20 -0.17 -13.72
C ILE A 45 -4.27 0.93 -13.21
N TYR A 46 -4.25 2.09 -13.87
CA TYR A 46 -3.43 3.23 -13.44
C TYR A 46 -3.82 3.72 -12.05
N ALA A 47 -5.12 3.85 -11.77
CA ALA A 47 -5.62 4.30 -10.48
C ALA A 47 -5.26 3.32 -9.35
N ALA A 48 -5.49 2.02 -9.56
CA ALA A 48 -5.13 0.97 -8.61
C ALA A 48 -3.62 0.92 -8.36
N THR A 49 -2.82 1.01 -9.43
CA THR A 49 -1.35 1.00 -9.33
C THR A 49 -0.83 2.22 -8.57
N LYS A 50 -1.35 3.41 -8.86
CA LYS A 50 -1.02 4.64 -8.12
C LYS A 50 -1.38 4.52 -6.65
N ASN A 51 -2.53 3.91 -6.34
CA ASN A 51 -2.96 3.67 -4.97
C ASN A 51 -1.99 2.73 -4.25
N LEU A 52 -1.57 1.63 -4.89
CA LEU A 52 -0.60 0.69 -4.31
C LEU A 52 0.74 1.36 -3.99
N VAL A 53 1.30 2.19 -4.88
CA VAL A 53 2.53 2.95 -4.62
C VAL A 53 2.35 3.91 -3.43
N LYS A 54 1.21 4.59 -3.34
CA LYS A 54 0.93 5.48 -2.21
C LYS A 54 0.88 4.69 -0.90
N GLU A 55 0.13 3.61 -0.85
CA GLU A 55 -0.05 2.81 0.37
C GLU A 55 1.23 2.05 0.76
N SER A 56 2.09 1.63 -0.18
CA SER A 56 3.42 1.06 0.12
C SER A 56 4.33 2.05 0.84
N HIS A 57 4.36 3.31 0.40
CA HIS A 57 5.09 4.39 1.07
C HIS A 57 4.53 4.71 2.45
N LEU A 58 3.20 4.75 2.60
CA LEU A 58 2.57 4.99 3.90
C LEU A 58 2.87 3.86 4.88
N LEU A 59 2.86 2.61 4.43
CA LEU A 59 3.24 1.46 5.24
C LEU A 59 4.73 1.49 5.63
N SER A 60 5.63 1.88 4.73
CA SER A 60 7.06 2.08 5.05
C SER A 60 7.26 3.18 6.12
N LYS A 61 6.49 4.27 6.05
CA LYS A 61 6.51 5.30 7.10
C LYS A 61 5.92 4.79 8.42
N ALA A 62 4.83 4.03 8.37
CA ALA A 62 4.19 3.47 9.55
C ALA A 62 5.11 2.46 10.27
N THR A 63 5.80 1.59 9.53
CA THR A 63 6.79 0.65 10.10
C THR A 63 7.94 1.38 10.78
N THR A 64 8.46 2.45 10.16
CA THR A 64 9.48 3.31 10.77
C THR A 64 8.97 3.93 12.07
N LYS A 65 7.79 4.58 12.03
CA LYS A 65 7.18 5.21 13.21
C LYS A 65 6.91 4.20 14.33
N ALA A 66 6.46 2.99 14.00
CA ALA A 66 6.15 1.96 14.98
C ALA A 66 7.39 1.53 15.79
N ARG A 67 8.58 1.55 15.18
CA ARG A 67 9.85 1.14 15.80
C ARG A 67 10.54 2.22 16.63
N GLN A 68 10.19 3.49 16.46
CA GLN A 68 10.89 4.59 17.15
C GLN A 68 10.83 4.45 18.68
N PRO A 69 11.73 5.09 19.44
CA PRO A 69 11.57 5.20 20.89
C PRO A 69 10.22 5.84 21.27
N ILE A 70 9.68 5.48 22.44
CA ILE A 70 8.44 6.07 22.96
C ILE A 70 8.70 7.50 23.44
N GLN A 71 7.90 8.45 22.95
CA GLN A 71 7.96 9.84 23.38
C GLN A 71 7.08 10.08 24.62
N ASP A 72 7.38 11.11 25.40
CA ASP A 72 6.70 11.37 26.68
C ASP A 72 5.18 11.54 26.55
N TYR A 73 4.69 12.08 25.44
CA TYR A 73 3.24 12.26 25.21
C TYR A 73 2.51 10.95 24.86
N GLU A 74 3.23 9.89 24.49
CA GLU A 74 2.65 8.57 24.18
C GLU A 74 2.49 7.72 25.43
N ARG A 75 3.14 8.11 26.54
CA ARG A 75 3.12 7.37 27.79
C ARG A 75 1.74 7.41 28.43
N LYS A 76 1.31 6.25 28.96
CA LYS A 76 0.06 6.15 29.71
C LYS A 76 0.10 7.07 30.93
N ALA A 77 -0.95 7.87 31.09
CA ALA A 77 -1.20 8.59 32.33
C ALA A 77 -1.77 7.63 33.39
N PHE A 78 -1.14 7.59 34.56
CA PHE A 78 -1.61 6.77 35.69
C PHE A 78 -2.41 7.63 36.67
N SER A 79 -3.48 7.06 37.18
CA SER A 79 -4.31 7.64 38.26
C SER A 79 -3.57 7.61 39.61
N GLU A 80 -4.02 8.42 40.57
CA GLU A 80 -3.44 8.43 41.92
C GLU A 80 -3.54 7.08 42.63
N GLU A 81 -4.60 6.31 42.37
CA GLU A 81 -4.78 4.96 42.92
C GLU A 81 -3.78 3.97 42.33
N GLU A 82 -3.60 3.95 41.00
CA GLU A 82 -2.56 3.15 40.35
C GLU A 82 -1.15 3.55 40.84
N PHE A 83 -0.92 4.85 41.09
CA PHE A 83 0.37 5.30 41.62
C PHE A 83 0.69 4.71 43.02
N LYS A 84 -0.32 4.51 43.87
CA LYS A 84 -0.17 3.96 45.22
C LYS A 84 0.09 2.45 45.22
N HIS A 85 -0.42 1.72 44.23
CA HIS A 85 -0.38 0.26 44.18
C HIS A 85 0.67 -0.30 43.20
N THR A 86 1.43 0.57 42.53
CA THR A 86 2.38 0.14 41.50
C THR A 86 3.76 0.74 41.75
N THR A 87 4.80 0.00 41.43
CA THR A 87 6.20 0.47 41.48
C THR A 87 6.55 1.32 40.25
N LYS A 88 7.68 2.04 40.31
CA LYS A 88 8.16 2.84 39.17
C LYS A 88 8.46 1.97 37.94
N SER A 89 9.06 0.80 38.15
CA SER A 89 9.41 -0.15 37.07
C SER A 89 8.16 -0.75 36.42
N GLU A 90 7.17 -1.18 37.21
CA GLU A 90 5.90 -1.70 36.70
C GLU A 90 5.15 -0.64 35.88
N ARG A 91 5.09 0.61 36.36
CA ARG A 91 4.48 1.72 35.60
C ARG A 91 5.19 1.95 34.28
N TRP A 92 6.52 1.93 34.26
CA TRP A 92 7.27 2.05 33.02
C TRP A 92 6.92 0.93 32.03
N ARG A 93 6.98 -0.35 32.46
CA ARG A 93 6.64 -1.51 31.61
C ARG A 93 5.22 -1.42 31.04
N LEU A 94 4.24 -1.09 31.89
CA LEU A 94 2.84 -0.97 31.49
C LEU A 94 2.65 0.15 30.46
N SER A 95 3.25 1.31 30.70
CA SER A 95 3.18 2.46 29.79
C SER A 95 3.85 2.16 28.44
N GLU A 96 5.04 1.57 28.48
CA GLU A 96 5.82 1.22 27.31
C GLU A 96 5.11 0.17 26.45
N ALA A 97 4.62 -0.91 27.07
CA ALA A 97 3.91 -1.96 26.36
C ALA A 97 2.58 -1.47 25.76
N ASP A 98 1.84 -0.62 26.47
CA ASP A 98 0.60 -0.02 25.97
C ASP A 98 0.86 0.86 24.74
N ALA A 99 1.92 1.68 24.77
CA ALA A 99 2.31 2.53 23.66
C ALA A 99 2.68 1.70 22.41
N TYR A 100 3.48 0.63 22.56
CA TYR A 100 3.82 -0.24 21.42
C TYR A 100 2.64 -1.06 20.90
N ARG A 101 1.71 -1.49 21.77
CA ARG A 101 0.46 -2.14 21.33
C ARG A 101 -0.36 -1.22 20.46
N LYS A 102 -0.55 0.03 20.89
CA LYS A 102 -1.23 1.06 20.09
C LYS A 102 -0.54 1.29 18.74
N ARG A 103 0.80 1.28 18.70
CA ARG A 103 1.56 1.40 17.45
C ARG A 103 1.40 0.17 16.54
N ILE A 104 1.28 -1.03 17.09
CA ILE A 104 0.95 -2.25 16.33
C ILE A 104 -0.46 -2.12 15.74
N ASP A 105 -1.43 -1.59 16.48
CA ASP A 105 -2.80 -1.38 15.98
C ASP A 105 -2.80 -0.38 14.80
N ASP A 106 -2.11 0.76 14.96
CA ASP A 106 -1.94 1.75 13.89
C ASP A 106 -1.24 1.15 12.65
N LEU A 107 -0.21 0.33 12.88
CA LEU A 107 0.50 -0.39 11.81
C LEU A 107 -0.39 -1.42 11.11
N SER A 108 -1.23 -2.13 11.86
CA SER A 108 -2.17 -3.13 11.32
C SER A 108 -3.17 -2.47 10.37
N LEU A 109 -3.67 -1.29 10.71
CA LEU A 109 -4.52 -0.50 9.80
C LEU A 109 -3.80 -0.11 8.51
N ALA A 110 -2.51 0.23 8.58
CA ALA A 110 -1.70 0.52 7.39
C ALA A 110 -1.45 -0.74 6.53
N ILE A 111 -1.24 -1.89 7.19
CA ILE A 111 -1.10 -3.19 6.51
C ILE A 111 -2.37 -3.55 5.77
N ASP A 112 -3.54 -3.40 6.39
CA ASP A 112 -4.84 -3.74 5.76
C ASP A 112 -5.10 -2.88 4.52
N ARG A 113 -4.81 -1.58 4.58
CA ARG A 113 -4.92 -0.67 3.43
C ARG A 113 -3.98 -1.07 2.31
N TYR A 114 -2.72 -1.37 2.65
CA TYR A 114 -1.73 -1.83 1.69
C TYR A 114 -2.13 -3.18 1.05
N GLN A 115 -2.58 -4.16 1.85
CA GLN A 115 -3.01 -5.46 1.34
C GLN A 115 -4.23 -5.35 0.44
N SER A 116 -5.17 -4.46 0.77
CA SER A 116 -6.33 -4.15 -0.08
C SER A 116 -5.90 -3.58 -1.43
N ALA A 117 -5.00 -2.58 -1.43
CA ALA A 117 -4.44 -2.00 -2.65
C ALA A 117 -3.64 -3.03 -3.47
N LEU A 118 -2.89 -3.91 -2.82
CA LEU A 118 -2.14 -4.97 -3.47
C LEU A 118 -3.06 -6.00 -4.12
N LEU A 119 -4.17 -6.34 -3.46
CA LEU A 119 -5.19 -7.24 -3.98
C LEU A 119 -5.88 -6.64 -5.21
N GLU A 120 -6.25 -5.36 -5.18
CA GLU A 120 -6.85 -4.65 -6.31
C GLU A 120 -5.96 -4.73 -7.56
N VAL A 121 -4.67 -4.41 -7.41
CA VAL A 121 -3.73 -4.50 -8.54
C VAL A 121 -3.54 -5.94 -8.98
N ARG A 122 -3.49 -6.90 -8.06
CA ARG A 122 -3.39 -8.33 -8.39
C ARG A 122 -4.57 -8.81 -9.22
N VAL A 123 -5.79 -8.35 -8.94
CA VAL A 123 -6.99 -8.70 -9.71
C VAL A 123 -6.93 -8.13 -11.13
N LEU A 124 -6.47 -6.89 -11.28
CA LEU A 124 -6.44 -6.19 -12.57
C LEU A 124 -5.25 -6.59 -13.47
N VAL A 125 -4.08 -6.81 -12.88
CA VAL A 125 -2.81 -7.00 -13.61
C VAL A 125 -2.28 -8.43 -13.51
N GLY A 126 -2.65 -9.17 -12.46
CA GLY A 126 -2.21 -10.53 -12.20
C GLY A 126 -1.14 -10.66 -11.10
N SER A 127 -0.69 -11.90 -10.88
CA SER A 127 0.17 -12.28 -9.74
C SER A 127 1.61 -11.75 -9.82
N LYS A 128 2.08 -11.29 -10.99
CA LYS A 128 3.46 -10.81 -11.14
C LYS A 128 3.76 -9.63 -10.21
N VAL A 129 2.83 -8.69 -10.09
CA VAL A 129 2.96 -7.55 -9.16
C VAL A 129 3.01 -8.04 -7.72
N TYR A 130 2.11 -8.95 -7.35
CA TYR A 130 2.07 -9.53 -6.00
C TYR A 130 3.40 -10.17 -5.61
N LEU A 131 4.02 -10.93 -6.52
CA LEU A 131 5.33 -11.56 -6.28
C LEU A 131 6.45 -10.54 -6.06
N GLY A 132 6.44 -9.42 -6.79
CA GLY A 132 7.42 -8.35 -6.61
C GLY A 132 7.37 -7.69 -5.23
N PHE A 133 6.20 -7.66 -4.61
CA PHE A 133 5.98 -7.08 -3.28
C PHE A 133 6.10 -8.07 -2.11
N LEU A 134 6.29 -9.36 -2.36
CA LEU A 134 6.47 -10.36 -1.30
C LEU A 134 7.67 -10.06 -0.37
N PRO A 135 8.85 -9.66 -0.86
CA PRO A 135 9.98 -9.32 0.00
C PRO A 135 9.65 -8.17 0.96
N PHE A 136 8.97 -7.13 0.45
CA PHE A 136 8.53 -6.00 1.27
C PHE A 136 7.56 -6.45 2.37
N GLY A 137 6.56 -7.27 2.03
CA GLY A 137 5.62 -7.82 3.02
C GLY A 137 6.31 -8.63 4.13
N ARG A 138 7.32 -9.45 3.79
CA ARG A 138 8.09 -10.22 4.79
C ARG A 138 8.85 -9.33 5.76
N LEU A 139 9.45 -8.25 5.27
CA LEU A 139 10.17 -7.31 6.12
C LEU A 139 9.22 -6.51 7.02
N VAL A 140 7.99 -6.22 6.57
CA VAL A 140 6.96 -5.64 7.43
C VAL A 140 6.57 -6.60 8.57
N THR A 141 6.45 -7.90 8.28
CA THR A 141 6.21 -8.91 9.32
C THR A 141 7.37 -9.01 10.32
N GLU A 142 8.61 -8.89 9.86
CA GLU A 142 9.80 -8.82 10.71
C GLU A 142 9.72 -7.65 11.71
N VAL A 143 9.23 -6.49 11.28
CA VAL A 143 9.00 -5.34 12.18
C VAL A 143 8.01 -5.69 13.28
N ILE A 144 6.88 -6.31 12.93
CA ILE A 144 5.88 -6.75 13.93
C ILE A 144 6.51 -7.74 14.91
N HIS A 145 7.31 -8.68 14.41
CA HIS A 145 7.98 -9.67 15.25
C HIS A 145 8.93 -9.02 16.26
N ARG A 146 9.76 -8.07 15.83
CA ARG A 146 10.67 -7.33 16.73
C ARG A 146 9.93 -6.53 17.79
N ILE A 147 8.84 -5.84 17.43
CA ILE A 147 8.02 -5.12 18.41
C ILE A 147 7.40 -6.13 19.40
N GLY A 148 6.88 -7.25 18.88
CA GLY A 148 6.31 -8.32 19.71
C GLY A 148 7.33 -8.90 20.70
N ASN A 149 8.55 -9.19 20.25
CA ASN A 149 9.62 -9.68 21.11
C ASN A 149 9.98 -8.67 22.19
N TYR A 150 10.10 -7.39 21.84
CA TYR A 150 10.34 -6.32 22.82
C TYR A 150 9.22 -6.27 23.88
N ILE A 151 7.96 -6.33 23.46
CA ILE A 151 6.81 -6.36 24.39
C ILE A 151 6.89 -7.59 25.30
N VAL A 152 7.24 -8.77 24.78
CA VAL A 152 7.38 -9.99 25.58
C VAL A 152 8.47 -9.83 26.64
N VAL A 153 9.63 -9.28 26.29
CA VAL A 153 10.74 -9.05 27.23
C VAL A 153 10.32 -8.10 28.35
N ILE A 154 9.70 -6.96 28.05
CA ILE A 154 9.29 -5.99 29.07
C ILE A 154 8.09 -6.47 29.91
N GLN A 155 7.31 -7.44 29.43
CA GLN A 155 6.16 -8.00 30.15
C GLN A 155 6.47 -9.32 30.87
N ASP A 156 7.71 -9.79 30.86
CA ASP A 156 8.09 -10.96 31.66
C ASP A 156 8.12 -10.59 33.14
N TYR A 157 7.05 -10.94 33.87
CA TYR A 157 6.94 -10.73 35.31
C TYR A 157 7.73 -11.75 36.14
N SER A 158 8.24 -12.82 35.52
CA SER A 158 9.11 -13.77 36.22
C SER A 158 10.49 -13.17 36.50
N GLN A 159 10.88 -12.14 35.74
CA GLN A 159 12.13 -11.43 35.89
C GLN A 159 11.87 -9.99 36.39
N THR A 160 12.68 -9.52 37.35
CA THR A 160 12.68 -8.10 37.75
C THR A 160 13.45 -7.26 36.75
N VAL A 161 12.94 -7.19 35.53
CA VAL A 161 13.52 -6.44 34.42
C VAL A 161 13.41 -4.94 34.65
N LEU A 162 14.53 -4.23 34.57
CA LEU A 162 14.62 -2.77 34.64
C LEU A 162 14.86 -2.20 33.25
N PRO A 163 14.60 -0.89 33.00
CA PRO A 163 14.86 -0.28 31.70
C PRO A 163 16.31 -0.46 31.23
N ASP A 164 17.25 -0.44 32.17
CA ASP A 164 18.69 -0.55 31.92
C ASP A 164 19.18 -2.00 32.00
N SER A 165 18.29 -2.99 32.07
CA SER A 165 18.70 -4.40 32.11
C SER A 165 19.25 -4.82 30.75
N PRO A 166 20.24 -5.72 30.70
CA PRO A 166 20.87 -6.12 29.46
C PRO A 166 19.87 -6.73 28.45
N GLU A 167 18.85 -7.44 28.94
CA GLU A 167 17.81 -8.05 28.10
C GLU A 167 16.94 -6.99 27.41
N VAL A 168 16.62 -5.90 28.13
CA VAL A 168 15.86 -4.78 27.55
C VAL A 168 16.71 -4.03 26.55
N LEU A 169 17.96 -3.72 26.89
CA LEU A 169 18.87 -3.00 26.01
C LEU A 169 19.13 -3.78 24.72
N GLU A 170 19.29 -5.11 24.80
CA GLU A 170 19.43 -5.98 23.62
C GLU A 170 18.17 -5.94 22.75
N ALA A 171 16.99 -6.10 23.34
CA ALA A 171 15.72 -6.02 22.61
C ALA A 171 15.44 -4.63 22.02
N GLN A 172 15.86 -3.55 22.70
CA GLN A 172 15.80 -2.18 22.19
C GLN A 172 16.75 -2.01 21.01
N GLN A 173 17.97 -2.51 21.11
CA GLN A 173 18.96 -2.43 20.04
C GLN A 173 18.49 -3.19 18.80
N GLU A 174 17.80 -4.32 18.95
CA GLU A 174 17.17 -5.02 17.82
C GLU A 174 16.01 -4.23 17.19
N LEU A 175 15.21 -3.56 18.03
CA LEU A 175 14.03 -2.83 17.60
C LEU A 175 14.37 -1.49 16.94
N TYR A 176 15.24 -0.69 17.57
CA TYR A 176 15.73 0.60 17.13
C TYR A 176 17.22 0.76 17.47
N PRO A 177 18.15 0.37 16.56
CA PRO A 177 19.59 0.48 16.81
C PRO A 177 20.08 1.92 17.00
N SER A 178 19.31 2.88 16.50
CA SER A 178 19.53 4.30 16.64
C SER A 178 18.20 5.04 16.68
N ASP A 179 18.19 6.24 17.28
CA ASP A 179 16.99 7.09 17.35
C ASP A 179 16.46 7.49 15.97
N ASN A 180 17.35 7.59 14.98
CA ASN A 180 17.00 7.95 13.61
C ASN A 180 16.61 6.74 12.74
N LEU A 181 16.74 5.51 13.26
CA LEU A 181 16.49 4.27 12.53
C LEU A 181 17.29 4.17 11.21
N ASP A 182 18.51 4.70 11.20
CA ASP A 182 19.49 4.54 10.13
C ASP A 182 20.09 3.11 10.17
N ASP A 183 19.21 2.12 10.05
CA ASP A 183 19.52 0.71 10.21
C ASP A 183 19.25 -0.12 8.96
N GLU A 184 19.87 -1.30 8.94
CA GLU A 184 19.80 -2.24 7.82
C GLU A 184 18.37 -2.68 7.51
N LEU A 185 17.50 -2.80 8.52
CA LEU A 185 16.11 -3.21 8.31
C LEU A 185 15.31 -2.10 7.63
N THR A 186 15.46 -0.84 8.07
CA THR A 186 14.83 0.33 7.44
C THR A 186 15.27 0.45 5.98
N GLN A 187 16.56 0.29 5.70
CA GLN A 187 17.08 0.31 4.34
C GLN A 187 16.51 -0.85 3.50
N LYS A 188 16.55 -2.09 4.02
CA LYS A 188 15.98 -3.26 3.34
C LYS A 188 14.49 -3.09 3.02
N ILE A 189 13.71 -2.49 3.93
CA ILE A 189 12.29 -2.18 3.70
C ILE A 189 12.14 -1.19 2.54
N GLY A 190 12.95 -0.13 2.52
CA GLY A 190 13.01 0.84 1.43
C GLY A 190 13.35 0.20 0.09
N ASP A 191 14.43 -0.57 0.04
CA ASP A 191 14.92 -1.23 -1.17
C ASP A 191 13.90 -2.26 -1.71
N ALA A 192 13.33 -3.08 -0.82
CA ALA A 192 12.32 -4.07 -1.20
C ALA A 192 11.02 -3.43 -1.72
N ARG A 193 10.64 -2.28 -1.14
CA ARG A 193 9.51 -1.48 -1.64
C ARG A 193 9.79 -0.98 -3.05
N GLU A 194 10.96 -0.36 -3.25
CA GLU A 194 11.35 0.17 -4.56
C GLU A 194 11.45 -0.93 -5.62
N GLU A 195 11.98 -2.09 -5.27
CA GLU A 195 12.03 -3.25 -6.18
C GLU A 195 10.62 -3.73 -6.57
N GLY A 196 9.68 -3.75 -5.62
CA GLY A 196 8.26 -4.00 -5.90
C GLY A 196 7.66 -2.96 -6.85
N GLU A 197 7.98 -1.69 -6.65
CA GLU A 197 7.49 -0.58 -7.48
C GLU A 197 8.05 -0.57 -8.90
N LYS A 198 9.25 -1.10 -9.13
CA LYS A 198 9.78 -1.29 -10.50
C LYS A 198 8.84 -2.13 -11.37
N CYS A 199 8.15 -3.12 -10.78
CA CYS A 199 7.16 -3.94 -11.48
C CYS A 199 5.90 -3.14 -11.90
N LEU A 200 5.68 -1.96 -11.32
CA LEU A 200 4.54 -1.10 -11.57
C LEU A 200 4.78 -0.04 -12.65
N LEU A 201 6.05 0.22 -13.00
CA LEU A 201 6.43 1.31 -13.91
C LEU A 201 5.73 1.21 -15.27
N SER A 202 5.54 0.00 -15.80
CA SER A 202 4.82 -0.21 -17.06
C SER A 202 3.38 0.29 -17.03
N PHE A 203 2.75 0.37 -15.86
CA PHE A 203 1.36 0.80 -15.70
C PHE A 203 1.25 2.28 -15.31
N LEU A 204 2.35 2.89 -14.85
CA LEU A 204 2.41 4.29 -14.42
C LEU A 204 2.90 5.24 -15.52
N HIS A 205 3.68 4.74 -16.49
CA HIS A 205 4.14 5.56 -17.61
C HIS A 205 3.02 5.81 -18.64
N ARG A 206 2.87 7.08 -19.03
CA ARG A 206 1.89 7.59 -20.01
C ARG A 206 1.88 6.85 -21.36
N THR A 207 2.98 6.18 -21.70
CA THR A 207 3.14 5.38 -22.93
C THR A 207 2.32 4.10 -22.94
N SER A 208 1.98 3.50 -21.79
CA SER A 208 1.16 2.28 -21.76
C SER A 208 -0.33 2.51 -22.02
N ILE A 209 -0.79 3.76 -21.92
CA ILE A 209 -2.19 4.15 -22.18
C ILE A 209 -2.45 4.34 -23.69
N ARG A 210 -1.39 4.56 -24.50
CA ARG A 210 -1.50 4.83 -25.94
C ARG A 210 -1.17 3.65 -26.86
N GLY A 211 -0.65 2.54 -26.32
CA GLY A 211 -0.38 1.31 -27.08
C GLY A 211 -1.66 0.59 -27.44
#